data_AF-A0A392RUG5-F1
#
_entry.id   AF-A0A392RUG5-F1
#
_cell.length_a   1.000
_cell.length_b   1.000
_cell.length_c   1.000
_cell.angle_alpha   90.00
_cell.angle_beta   90.00
_cell.angle_gamma   90.00
#
_symmetry.space_group_name_H-M   'P 1'
#
loop_
_entity.id
_entity.type
_entity.pdbx_description
1 polymer ?
#
loop_
_entity_poly.entity_id
_entity_poly.type
_entity_poly.pdbx_seq_one_letter_code
_entity_poly.pdbx_strand_id
1 'polypeptide(L)' 'MDFSELKKAIEEVELVDGHAHNLVALDSNFAFIHAFSLAHGDAVASTQHSLP' A
#
# COMPACT_ATOMS: atom_id res chain seq x y z
N MET A 1 -23.89 3.81 19.37
CA MET A 1 -23.13 5.07 19.43
C MET A 1 -23.05 5.59 18.01
N ASP A 2 -23.31 6.87 17.79
CA ASP A 2 -23.21 7.48 16.46
C ASP A 2 -21.79 7.99 16.25
N PHE A 3 -21.16 7.60 15.13
CA PHE A 3 -19.80 7.98 14.75
C PHE A 3 -19.77 8.80 13.45
N SER A 4 -20.91 9.25 12.96
CA SER A 4 -21.02 9.90 11.64
C SER A 4 -20.12 11.14 11.52
N GLU A 5 -20.09 11.98 12.55
CA GLU A 5 -19.21 13.16 12.60
C GLU A 5 -17.72 12.79 12.65
N LEU A 6 -17.36 11.74 13.41
CA LEU A 6 -15.97 11.26 13.47
C LEU A 6 -15.52 10.69 12.13
N LYS A 7 -16.38 9.90 11.47
CA LYS A 7 -16.12 9.35 10.14
C LYS A 7 -15.89 10.49 9.14
N LYS A 8 -16.78 11.49 9.13
CA LYS A 8 -16.65 12.66 8.25
C LYS A 8 -15.32 13.38 8.47
N ALA A 9 -14.96 13.64 9.73
CA ALA A 9 -13.71 14.31 10.06
C ALA A 9 -12.47 13.53 9.59
N ILE A 10 -12.48 12.19 9.71
CA ILE A 10 -11.36 11.33 9.28
C ILE A 10 -11.29 11.25 7.74
N GLU A 11 -12.42 11.22 7.04
CA GLU A 11 -12.45 11.14 5.58
C GLU A 11 -12.08 12.46 4.89
N GLU A 12 -12.36 13.60 5.53
CA GLU A 12 -12.14 14.94 4.96
C GLU A 12 -10.79 15.57 5.33
N VAL A 13 -10.04 15.00 6.28
CA VAL A 13 -8.74 15.57 6.68
C VAL A 13 -7.68 15.35 5.60
N GLU A 14 -6.89 16.39 5.30
CA GLU A 14 -5.73 16.25 4.42
C GLU A 14 -4.66 15.37 5.05
N LEU A 15 -4.19 14.37 4.30
CA LEU A 15 -3.10 13.50 4.73
C LEU A 15 -1.75 14.10 4.33
N VAL A 16 -0.85 14.22 5.31
CA VAL A 16 0.56 14.53 5.07
C VAL A 16 1.37 13.26 5.31
N ASP A 17 1.86 12.65 4.22
CA ASP A 17 2.73 11.48 4.30
C ASP A 17 4.17 11.92 4.59
N GLY A 18 4.64 11.64 5.80
CA GLY A 18 6.00 11.96 6.24
C GLY A 18 7.07 11.00 5.73
N HIS A 19 6.69 9.87 5.12
CA HIS A 19 7.64 8.87 4.65
C HIS A 19 7.06 7.98 3.55
N ALA A 20 7.57 8.17 2.33
CA ALA A 20 7.25 7.35 1.17
C ALA A 20 8.51 7.03 0.35
N HIS A 21 8.38 6.06 -0.55
CA HIS A 21 9.37 5.77 -1.58
C HIS A 21 8.92 6.30 -2.95
N ASN A 22 9.88 6.42 -3.87
CA ASN A 22 9.61 6.89 -5.23
C ASN A 22 8.71 5.91 -5.99
N LEU A 23 7.88 6.46 -6.88
CA LEU A 23 7.14 5.67 -7.85
C LEU A 23 8.10 5.03 -8.87
N VAL A 24 7.76 3.83 -9.32
CA VAL A 24 8.48 3.17 -10.41
C VAL A 24 8.11 3.82 -11.75
N ALA A 25 9.05 3.81 -12.71
CA ALA A 25 8.79 4.30 -14.06
C ALA A 25 7.71 3.45 -14.75
N LEU A 26 6.94 4.07 -15.65
CA LEU A 26 5.85 3.42 -16.38
C LEU A 26 6.32 2.22 -17.23
N ASP A 27 7.55 2.30 -17.74
CA ASP A 27 8.22 1.29 -18.56
C ASP A 27 9.20 0.40 -17.76
N SER A 28 9.09 0.41 -16.43
CA SER A 28 9.91 -0.41 -15.54
C SER A 28 9.59 -1.90 -15.68
N ASN A 29 10.61 -2.75 -15.49
CA ASN A 29 10.45 -4.20 -15.35
C ASN A 29 10.26 -4.64 -13.88
N PHE A 30 10.06 -3.69 -12.95
CA PHE A 30 9.82 -3.99 -11.55
C PHE A 30 8.50 -4.73 -11.38
N ALA A 31 8.54 -5.96 -10.88
CA ALA A 31 7.36 -6.78 -10.75
C ALA A 31 6.40 -6.21 -9.68
N PHE A 32 5.14 -6.01 -10.05
CA PHE A 32 4.10 -5.46 -9.19
C PHE A 32 4.04 -6.13 -7.81
N ILE A 33 4.21 -7.45 -7.74
CA ILE A 33 4.14 -8.21 -6.48
C ILE A 33 5.18 -7.76 -5.43
N HIS A 34 6.34 -7.26 -5.87
CA HIS A 34 7.39 -6.76 -4.97
C HIS A 34 7.07 -5.39 -4.37
N ALA A 35 6.08 -4.66 -4.90
CA ALA A 35 5.59 -3.43 -4.26
C ALA A 35 4.72 -3.74 -3.02
N PHE A 36 4.19 -4.96 -2.92
CA PHE A 36 3.26 -5.38 -1.86
C PHE A 36 3.86 -6.47 -0.95
N SER A 37 5.09 -6.88 -1.21
CA SER A 37 5.77 -7.87 -0.39
C SER A 37 7.29 -7.70 -0.45
N LEU A 38 7.93 -7.83 0.70
CA LEU A 38 9.40 -7.89 0.82
C LEU A 38 9.95 -9.30 0.58
N ALA A 39 9.12 -10.27 0.16
CA ALA A 39 9.54 -11.63 -0.11
C ALA A 39 10.42 -11.71 -1.37
N HIS A 40 11.36 -12.66 -1.35
CA HIS A 40 12.30 -12.92 -2.43
C HIS A 40 12.47 -14.43 -2.62
N GLY A 41 12.91 -14.85 -3.82
CA GLY A 41 13.06 -16.26 -4.16
C GLY A 41 11.74 -17.03 -4.05
N ASP A 42 11.80 -18.27 -3.59
CA ASP A 42 10.63 -19.16 -3.50
C ASP A 42 9.51 -18.61 -2.61
N ALA A 43 9.84 -17.74 -1.65
CA ALA A 43 8.85 -17.13 -0.76
C ALA A 43 7.86 -16.23 -1.51
N VAL A 44 8.22 -15.70 -2.69
CA VAL A 44 7.31 -14.93 -3.54
C VAL A 44 6.09 -15.76 -3.96
N ALA A 45 6.23 -17.08 -4.10
CA ALA A 45 5.11 -17.94 -4.49
C ALA A 45 3.95 -17.93 -3.47
N SER A 46 4.22 -17.56 -2.21
CA SER A 46 3.20 -17.52 -1.15
C SER A 46 2.55 -16.15 -0.97
N THR A 47 3.07 -15.09 -1.58
CA THR A 47 2.59 -13.71 -1.35
C THR A 47 1.27 -13.41 -2.05
N GLN A 48 0.89 -14.19 -3.06
CA GLN A 48 -0.39 -14.06 -3.75
C GLN A 48 -1.61 -14.31 -2.85
N HIS A 49 -1.41 -14.89 -1.67
CA HIS A 49 -2.48 -15.17 -0.69
C HIS A 49 -2.45 -14.22 0.51
N SER A 50 -1.53 -13.24 0.55
CA SER A 50 -1.53 -12.22 1.59
C SER A 50 -2.43 -11.05 1.21
N LEU A 51 -3.16 -10.51 2.19
CA LEU A 51 -3.67 -9.14 2.12
C LEU A 51 -2.51 -8.22 2.51
N PRO A 52 -1.98 -7.40 1.59
CA PRO A 52 -0.97 -6.40 1.92
C PRO A 52 -1.56 -5.25 2.75
#